data_AF-A0A7K7IN57-F1
#
_entry.id   AF-A0A7K7IN57-F1
#
_cell.length_a   1.000
_cell.length_b   1.000
_cell.length_c   1.000
_cell.angle_alpha   90.00
_cell.angle_beta   90.00
_cell.angle_gamma   90.00
#
_symmetry.space_group_name_H-M   'P 1'
#
loop_
_entity.id
_entity.type
_entity.pdbx_description
1 polymer ?
#
loop_
_entity_poly.entity_id
_entity_poly.type
_entity_poly.pdbx_seq_one_letter_code
_entity_poly.pdbx_strand_id
1 'polypeptide(L)' 'LTKDNNLLGKFHLDGIPLAPRKVPQIEVTFDIDANGILNVTAVEKSTGKQNHITITNDKGR' A
#
# COMPACT_ATOMS: atom_id res chain seq x y z
N LEU A 1 -11.79 10.63 -13.80
CA LEU A 1 -12.10 9.18 -13.76
C LEU A 1 -12.12 8.62 -12.32
N THR A 2 -12.29 9.45 -11.29
CA THR A 2 -12.17 9.01 -9.88
C THR A 2 -13.29 9.54 -8.97
N LYS A 3 -14.32 10.19 -9.52
CA LYS A 3 -15.38 10.84 -8.73
C LYS A 3 -16.21 9.84 -7.91
N ASP A 4 -16.25 8.59 -8.34
CA ASP A 4 -17.12 7.56 -7.74
C ASP A 4 -16.34 6.59 -6.81
N ASN A 5 -15.03 6.80 -6.62
CA ASN A 5 -14.22 5.91 -5.79
C ASN A 5 -14.25 6.34 -4.31
N ASN A 6 -14.31 5.35 -3.41
CA ASN A 6 -14.15 5.58 -1.98
C ASN A 6 -12.68 5.45 -1.56
N LEU A 7 -12.13 6.48 -0.91
CA LEU A 7 -10.77 6.44 -0.39
C LEU A 7 -10.74 5.60 0.90
N LEU A 8 -10.25 4.37 0.80
CA LEU A 8 -10.21 3.45 1.93
C LEU A 8 -9.11 3.77 2.95
N GLY A 9 -7.96 4.27 2.50
CA GLY A 9 -6.85 4.65 3.36
C GLY A 9 -5.65 5.19 2.58
N LYS A 10 -4.64 5.68 3.31
CA LYS A 10 -3.35 6.15 2.78
C LYS A 10 -2.25 5.77 3.74
N PHE A 11 -1.10 5.40 3.21
CA PHE A 11 0.12 5.18 3.97
C PHE A 11 1.32 5.66 3.18
N HIS A 12 2.44 5.87 3.87
CA HIS A 12 3.68 6.38 3.30
C HIS A 12 4.79 5.33 3.40
N LEU A 13 5.49 5.09 2.29
CA LEU A 13 6.74 4.34 2.29
C LEU A 13 7.90 5.33 2.18
N ASP A 14 8.42 5.74 3.32
CA ASP A 14 9.44 6.79 3.41
C ASP A 14 10.87 6.25 3.33
N GLY A 15 11.86 7.14 3.24
CA GLY A 15 13.28 6.82 3.30
C GLY A 15 13.76 5.86 2.20
N ILE A 16 13.18 6.00 1.02
CA ILE A 16 13.67 5.38 -0.22
C ILE A 16 14.93 6.15 -0.63
N PRO A 17 16.07 5.47 -0.86
CA PRO A 17 17.29 6.13 -1.32
C PRO A 17 17.08 6.88 -2.64
N LEU A 18 17.82 7.97 -2.82
CA LEU A 18 17.91 8.61 -4.14
C LEU A 18 18.49 7.61 -5.13
N ALA A 19 17.74 7.26 -6.16
CA ALA A 19 18.23 6.43 -7.24
C ALA A 19 17.89 7.08 -8.59
N PRO A 20 18.64 6.75 -9.65
CA PRO A 20 18.28 7.17 -10.99
C PRO A 20 16.84 6.79 -11.33
N ARG A 21 16.16 7.62 -12.13
CA ARG A 21 14.82 7.29 -12.62
C ARG A 21 14.79 5.88 -13.19
N LYS A 22 13.74 5.13 -12.88
CA LYS A 22 13.51 3.71 -13.27
C LYS A 22 14.33 2.67 -12.51
N VAL A 23 15.11 3.06 -11.49
CA VAL A 23 15.85 2.11 -10.63
C VAL A 23 15.07 1.66 -9.39
N PRO A 24 14.38 2.53 -8.62
CA PRO A 24 13.60 2.07 -7.47
C PRO A 24 12.45 1.18 -7.93
N GLN A 25 12.30 0.02 -7.30
CA GLN A 25 11.21 -0.91 -7.56
C GLN A 25 10.39 -1.06 -6.28
N ILE A 26 9.13 -0.63 -6.32
CA ILE A 26 8.19 -0.80 -5.22
C ILE A 26 7.24 -1.94 -5.61
N GLU A 27 7.23 -3.01 -4.84
CA GLU A 27 6.23 -4.06 -4.93
C GLU A 27 5.06 -3.71 -4.02
N VAL A 28 3.84 -3.78 -4.56
CA VAL A 28 2.62 -3.58 -3.77
C VAL A 28 1.82 -4.88 -3.81
N THR A 29 1.58 -5.43 -2.63
CA THR A 29 0.76 -6.64 -2.46
C THR A 29 -0.56 -6.25 -1.81
N PHE A 30 -1.67 -6.72 -2.39
CA PHE A 30 -3.01 -6.56 -1.86
C PHE A 30 -3.50 -7.94 -1.44
N ASP A 31 -3.73 -8.13 -0.14
CA ASP A 31 -4.19 -9.37 0.44
C ASP A 31 -5.56 -9.15 1.09
N ILE A 32 -6.53 -9.98 0.74
CA ILE A 32 -7.87 -9.94 1.33
C ILE A 32 -8.08 -11.24 2.07
N ASP A 33 -8.30 -11.15 3.37
CA ASP A 33 -8.54 -12.32 4.20
C ASP A 33 -10.00 -12.81 4.11
N ALA A 34 -10.28 -13.96 4.71
CA ALA A 34 -11.62 -14.54 4.75
C ALA A 34 -12.67 -13.68 5.49
N ASN A 35 -12.24 -12.71 6.30
CA ASN A 35 -13.10 -11.75 7.00
C ASN A 35 -13.37 -10.49 6.17
N GLY A 36 -12.77 -10.39 4.97
CA GLY A 36 -12.87 -9.21 4.12
C GLY A 36 -11.99 -8.04 4.58
N ILE A 37 -10.99 -8.29 5.44
CA ILE A 37 -10.00 -7.29 5.82
C ILE A 37 -8.95 -7.21 4.71
N LEU A 38 -8.73 -6.01 4.20
CA LEU A 38 -7.72 -5.75 3.17
C LEU A 38 -6.42 -5.30 3.81
N ASN A 39 -5.35 -6.06 3.59
CA ASN A 39 -3.99 -5.69 3.94
C ASN A 39 -3.26 -5.25 2.67
N VAL A 40 -2.73 -4.03 2.67
CA VAL A 40 -1.93 -3.50 1.57
C VAL A 40 -0.51 -3.28 2.06
N THR A 41 0.45 -3.99 1.49
CA THR A 41 1.87 -3.90 1.84
C THR A 41 2.64 -3.34 0.66
N ALA A 42 3.50 -2.34 0.89
CA ALA A 42 4.47 -1.88 -0.08
C ALA A 42 5.90 -2.18 0.40
N VAL A 43 6.72 -2.73 -0.49
CA VAL A 43 8.12 -3.07 -0.23
C VAL A 43 9.00 -2.45 -1.31
N GLU A 44 10.01 -1.69 -0.91
CA GLU A 44 11.08 -1.26 -1.80
C GLU A 44 12.11 -2.41 -1.93
N LYS A 45 12.27 -2.94 -3.15
CA LYS A 45 12.98 -4.22 -3.38
C LYS A 45 14.48 -4.17 -3.10
N SER A 46 15.14 -3.02 -3.24
CA SER A 46 16.60 -2.95 -3.08
C SER A 46 17.04 -2.89 -1.62
N THR A 47 16.28 -2.21 -0.77
CA THR A 47 16.54 -2.04 0.66
C THR A 47 15.73 -3.00 1.53
N GLY A 48 14.68 -3.61 0.98
CA GLY A 48 13.71 -4.41 1.74
C GLY A 48 12.82 -3.56 2.66
N LYS A 49 12.90 -2.23 2.57
CA LYS A 49 12.10 -1.35 3.41
C LYS A 49 10.63 -1.50 3.06
N GLN A 50 9.80 -1.67 4.08
CA GLN A 50 8.38 -1.92 3.90
C GLN A 50 7.51 -1.07 4.81
N ASN A 51 6.29 -0.80 4.36
CA ASN A 51 5.21 -0.30 5.19
C ASN A 51 3.88 -0.88 4.71
N HIS A 52 2.88 -0.93 5.57
CA HIS A 52 1.57 -1.49 5.24
C HIS A 52 0.43 -0.70 5.87
N ILE A 53 -0.78 -0.93 5.36
CA ILE A 53 -2.05 -0.49 5.94
C ILE A 53 -3.02 -1.66 5.99
N THR A 54 -3.70 -1.81 7.12
CA THR A 54 -4.83 -2.72 7.27
C THR A 54 -6.12 -1.92 7.21
N ILE A 55 -7.02 -2.34 6.33
CA ILE A 55 -8.31 -1.70 6.06
C ILE A 55 -9.38 -2.70 6.49
N THR A 56 -10.06 -2.37 7.59
CA THR A 56 -11.21 -3.13 8.08
C THR A 56 -12.50 -2.50 7.59
N ASN A 57 -13.55 -3.31 7.49
CA ASN A 57 -14.88 -2.83 7.21
C ASN A 57 -15.51 -2.29 8.50
N ASP A 58 -15.24 -1.04 8.84
CA ASP A 58 -15.95 -0.38 9.93
C ASP A 58 -17.41 -0.20 9.51
N LYS A 59 -18.35 -0.73 10.30
CA LYS A 59 -19.79 -0.76 10.00
C LYS A 59 -20.34 0.67 9.89
N GLY A 60 -20.19 1.30 8.73
CA GLY A 60 -20.63 2.68 8.50
C GLY A 60 -20.17 3.27 7.16
N ARG A 61 -19.71 2.44 6.21
CA ARG A 61 -19.26 2.85 4.88
C ARG A 61 -20.02 2.14 3.78
#